data_AF-A0A7K3WHL1-F1
#
_entry.id   AF-A0A7K3WHL1-F1
#
_cell.length_a   1.000
_cell.length_b   1.000
_cell.length_c   1.000
_cell.angle_alpha   90.00
_cell.angle_beta   90.00
_cell.angle_gamma   90.00
#
_symmetry.space_group_name_H-M   'P 1'
#
loop_
_entity.id
_entity.type
_entity.pdbx_description
1 polymer ?
#
loop_
_entity_poly.entity_id
_entity_poly.type
_entity_poly.pdbx_seq_one_letter_code
_entity_poly.pdbx_strand_id
1 'polypeptide(L)'
;MADVPDLTELLAGAPTNWGKWGDDDEVGALNYLTAEEVLRGVAHVLTGEVFTLQRLIGDPKGDPVWPGRTPAERTMLLDESTWDSDDAPQYPGGLHYADDKINAFLQGSTQYDALGHLWYGGKIWNGYDARTTVGGLDKASVEPIAQRGVVGRGVLLDMARFRGKASLDKGETFTHEDLLACAEAQGHTIDKRDVLVVRTNFLQQFFEQGPAFYEGFNEPGLVYSPELVRWFQDMEIPNLATDTIANEVTTDPNNGVALVLHNALMRNLGVTLTEICDLETLADSCAADGRYTFLYAAAPLKVHRATGSPVNPLAIK
;
A
#
# COMPACT_ATOMS: atom_id res chain seq x y z
N MET A 1 20.96 17.94 18.41
CA MET A 1 20.21 16.87 17.71
C MET A 1 19.94 15.82 18.76
N ALA A 2 18.68 15.42 18.94
CA ALA A 2 18.39 14.24 19.75
C ALA A 2 19.18 13.05 19.16
N ASP A 3 19.63 12.14 20.01
CA ASP A 3 20.35 10.94 19.58
C ASP A 3 19.33 10.01 18.91
N VAL A 4 19.24 10.04 17.57
CA VAL A 4 18.31 9.21 16.80
C VAL A 4 18.87 7.77 16.81
N PRO A 5 18.15 6.79 17.38
CA PRO A 5 18.68 5.44 17.57
C PRO A 5 18.83 4.68 16.25
N ASP A 6 19.76 3.71 16.21
CA ASP A 6 19.84 2.76 15.10
C ASP A 6 18.61 1.82 15.11
N LEU A 7 18.07 1.49 13.93
CA LEU A 7 16.92 0.58 13.81
C LEU A 7 17.20 -0.80 14.42
N THR A 8 18.45 -1.26 14.41
CA THR A 8 18.87 -2.52 15.05
C THR A 8 18.69 -2.47 16.57
N GLU A 9 18.99 -1.33 17.18
CA GLU A 9 18.81 -1.12 18.62
C GLU A 9 17.34 -0.90 18.96
N LEU A 10 16.65 -0.05 18.18
CA LEU A 10 15.24 0.29 18.38
C LEU A 10 14.31 -0.94 18.28
N LEU A 11 14.65 -1.88 17.39
CA LEU A 11 13.85 -3.09 17.09
C LEU A 11 14.45 -4.40 17.63
N ALA A 12 15.46 -4.35 18.51
CA ALA A 12 16.20 -5.53 18.99
C ALA A 12 15.32 -6.62 19.65
N GLY A 13 14.14 -6.25 20.16
CA GLY A 13 13.18 -7.17 20.79
C GLY A 13 11.83 -7.26 20.07
N ALA A 14 11.69 -6.68 18.88
CA ALA A 14 10.48 -6.79 18.10
C ALA A 14 10.29 -8.24 17.61
N PRO A 15 9.05 -8.77 17.58
CA PRO A 15 8.80 -10.10 17.03
C PRO A 15 9.20 -10.17 15.55
N THR A 16 9.54 -11.37 15.09
CA THR A 16 9.78 -11.67 13.67
C THR A 16 9.04 -12.92 13.25
N ASN A 17 8.66 -13.00 11.97
CA ASN A 17 8.08 -14.20 11.34
C ASN A 17 9.11 -14.94 10.45
N TRP A 18 10.39 -14.64 10.58
CA TRP A 18 11.42 -15.29 9.77
C TRP A 18 11.47 -16.80 10.05
N GLY A 19 11.52 -17.60 8.98
CA GLY A 19 11.46 -19.05 9.02
C GLY A 19 10.06 -19.62 9.30
N LYS A 20 9.04 -18.81 9.61
CA LYS A 20 7.69 -19.29 9.97
C LYS A 20 7.05 -20.13 8.86
N TRP A 21 7.27 -19.75 7.60
CA TRP A 21 6.73 -20.44 6.42
C TRP A 21 7.83 -21.14 5.59
N GLY A 22 8.99 -21.37 6.19
CA GLY A 22 10.16 -21.95 5.54
C GLY A 22 11.21 -20.91 5.15
N ASP A 23 12.43 -21.39 4.94
CA ASP A 23 13.62 -20.56 4.70
C ASP A 23 13.60 -19.89 3.31
N ASP A 24 12.78 -20.40 2.38
CA ASP A 24 12.61 -19.90 1.02
C ASP A 24 11.34 -19.05 0.85
N ASP A 25 10.65 -18.68 1.94
CA ASP A 25 9.45 -17.84 1.84
C ASP A 25 9.77 -16.42 1.33
N GLU A 26 8.93 -15.94 0.41
CA GLU A 26 9.03 -14.61 -0.19
C GLU A 26 7.67 -13.88 -0.25
N VAL A 27 6.63 -14.40 0.43
CA VAL A 27 5.28 -13.78 0.46
C VAL A 27 4.82 -13.38 1.87
N GLY A 28 5.52 -13.80 2.92
CA GLY A 28 5.34 -13.32 4.28
C GLY A 28 3.94 -13.56 4.85
N ALA A 29 3.39 -12.54 5.50
CA ALA A 29 2.11 -12.62 6.20
C ALA A 29 0.93 -12.89 5.27
N LEU A 30 1.09 -12.74 3.95
CA LEU A 30 0.08 -13.20 2.98
C LEU A 30 -0.15 -14.72 3.07
N ASN A 31 0.77 -15.51 3.62
CA ASN A 31 0.53 -16.93 3.89
C ASN A 31 -0.66 -17.19 4.84
N TYR A 32 -1.09 -16.19 5.63
CA TYR A 32 -2.31 -16.29 6.42
C TYR A 32 -3.60 -16.20 5.59
N LEU A 33 -3.56 -15.67 4.37
CA LEU A 33 -4.74 -15.51 3.51
C LEU A 33 -5.04 -16.79 2.72
N THR A 34 -5.48 -17.83 3.39
CA THR A 34 -5.79 -19.13 2.76
C THR A 34 -7.15 -19.09 2.05
N ALA A 35 -7.57 -20.23 1.49
CA ALA A 35 -8.92 -20.37 0.94
C ALA A 35 -10.01 -20.05 1.98
N GLU A 36 -9.77 -20.29 3.27
CA GLU A 36 -10.70 -19.94 4.34
C GLU A 36 -10.89 -18.41 4.43
N GLU A 37 -9.80 -17.64 4.45
CA GLU A 37 -9.84 -16.18 4.48
C GLU A 37 -10.45 -15.58 3.22
N VAL A 38 -10.23 -16.20 2.05
CA VAL A 38 -10.90 -15.82 0.80
C VAL A 38 -12.41 -15.98 0.94
N LEU A 39 -12.88 -17.16 1.37
CA LEU A 39 -14.31 -17.43 1.57
C LEU A 39 -14.91 -16.54 2.66
N ARG A 40 -14.13 -16.20 3.70
CA ARG A 40 -14.52 -15.22 4.72
C ARG A 40 -14.75 -13.85 4.09
N GLY A 41 -13.87 -13.38 3.21
CA GLY A 41 -14.08 -12.14 2.45
C GLY A 41 -15.32 -12.19 1.55
N VAL A 42 -15.51 -13.29 0.81
CA VAL A 42 -16.68 -13.50 -0.06
C VAL A 42 -18.01 -13.38 0.70
N ALA A 43 -18.06 -13.80 1.97
CA ALA A 43 -19.26 -13.67 2.80
C ALA A 43 -19.68 -12.22 3.06
N HIS A 44 -18.82 -11.23 2.79
CA HIS A 44 -19.14 -9.80 2.89
C HIS A 44 -19.61 -9.18 1.58
N VAL A 45 -19.65 -9.94 0.47
CA VAL A 45 -20.22 -9.51 -0.81
C VAL A 45 -21.75 -9.71 -0.75
N LEU A 46 -22.46 -8.64 -0.43
CA LEU A 46 -23.93 -8.63 -0.30
C LEU A 46 -24.62 -7.81 -1.39
N THR A 47 -23.99 -6.74 -1.90
CA THR A 47 -24.57 -5.87 -2.94
C THR A 47 -23.95 -6.08 -4.32
N GLY A 48 -22.72 -6.59 -4.39
CA GLY A 48 -21.94 -6.73 -5.62
C GLY A 48 -21.37 -5.40 -6.12
N GLU A 49 -21.44 -4.33 -5.31
CA GLU A 49 -20.81 -3.05 -5.64
C GLU A 49 -19.29 -3.20 -5.62
N VAL A 50 -18.63 -2.73 -6.67
CA VAL A 50 -17.19 -2.84 -6.86
C VAL A 50 -16.57 -1.45 -6.83
N PHE A 51 -15.54 -1.29 -6.01
CA PHE A 51 -14.77 -0.07 -5.87
C PHE A 51 -13.32 -0.36 -6.26
N THR A 52 -12.81 0.36 -7.25
CA THR A 52 -11.37 0.37 -7.58
C THR A 52 -10.66 1.35 -6.68
N LEU A 53 -9.57 0.93 -6.04
CA LEU A 53 -8.84 1.75 -5.07
C LEU A 53 -7.56 2.36 -5.66
N GLN A 54 -7.37 2.28 -6.98
CA GLN A 54 -6.22 2.87 -7.66
C GLN A 54 -6.41 4.36 -7.91
N ARG A 55 -5.37 5.15 -7.64
CA ARG A 55 -5.24 6.50 -8.20
C ARG A 55 -4.92 6.43 -9.68
N LEU A 56 -5.41 7.42 -10.43
CA LEU A 56 -5.02 7.59 -11.82
C LEU A 56 -3.48 7.72 -11.91
N ILE A 57 -2.87 7.03 -12.88
CA ILE A 57 -1.44 7.17 -13.18
C ILE A 57 -1.28 8.21 -14.28
N GLY A 58 -0.38 9.17 -14.08
CA GLY A 58 -0.21 10.29 -15.01
C GLY A 58 -1.39 11.25 -14.94
N ASP A 59 -1.90 11.50 -13.73
CA ASP A 59 -3.00 12.45 -13.52
C ASP A 59 -2.56 13.85 -13.99
N PRO A 60 -3.33 14.54 -14.86
CA PRO A 60 -3.03 15.92 -15.25
C PRO A 60 -2.94 16.91 -14.08
N LYS A 61 -3.52 16.57 -12.92
CA LYS A 61 -3.41 17.33 -11.67
C LYS A 61 -2.16 16.99 -10.85
N GLY A 62 -1.38 16.01 -11.29
CA GLY A 62 -0.16 15.53 -10.67
C GLY A 62 -0.34 14.19 -9.94
N ASP A 63 0.74 13.41 -9.89
CA ASP A 63 0.81 12.17 -9.12
C ASP A 63 1.52 12.43 -7.77
N PRO A 64 0.89 12.14 -6.62
CA PRO A 64 1.57 12.21 -5.34
C PRO A 64 2.59 11.08 -5.24
N VAL A 65 3.87 11.44 -5.13
CA VAL A 65 4.97 10.49 -4.99
C VAL A 65 5.90 10.89 -3.86
N TRP A 66 6.65 9.92 -3.33
CA TRP A 66 7.66 10.17 -2.29
C TRP A 66 8.68 11.23 -2.74
N PRO A 67 9.10 12.17 -1.86
CA PRO A 67 10.10 13.18 -2.21
C PRO A 67 11.35 12.58 -2.85
N GLY A 68 11.65 13.01 -4.08
CA GLY A 68 12.77 12.52 -4.89
C GLY A 68 12.38 11.55 -6.02
N ARG A 69 11.15 11.04 -6.03
CA ARG A 69 10.54 10.38 -7.20
C ARG A 69 9.91 11.44 -8.12
N THR A 70 9.62 11.06 -9.36
CA THR A 70 8.89 11.89 -10.32
C THR A 70 7.55 11.25 -10.68
N PRO A 71 6.54 12.05 -11.05
CA PRO A 71 5.28 11.54 -11.61
C PRO A 71 5.49 10.63 -12.82
N ALA A 72 4.47 9.83 -13.14
CA ALA A 72 4.49 8.98 -14.31
C ALA A 72 4.35 9.81 -15.59
N GLU A 73 5.09 9.43 -16.63
CA GLU A 73 5.03 10.06 -17.94
C GLU A 73 4.46 9.09 -18.96
N ARG A 74 3.22 9.36 -19.41
CA ARG A 74 2.55 8.59 -20.46
C ARG A 74 2.74 9.27 -21.81
N THR A 75 3.28 8.54 -22.79
CA THR A 75 3.60 9.04 -24.14
C THR A 75 2.74 8.34 -25.18
N MET A 76 1.95 9.09 -25.97
CA MET A 76 1.34 8.56 -27.21
C MET A 76 2.45 8.16 -28.19
N LEU A 77 2.40 6.95 -28.72
CA LEU A 77 3.30 6.49 -29.78
C LEU A 77 2.60 6.47 -31.13
N LEU A 78 1.35 5.99 -31.15
CA LEU A 78 0.49 5.92 -32.32
C LEU A 78 -0.90 6.40 -31.93
N ASP A 79 -1.51 7.19 -32.79
CA ASP A 79 -2.90 7.64 -32.69
C ASP A 79 -3.48 7.84 -34.09
N GLU A 80 -4.69 8.40 -34.18
CA GLU A 80 -5.36 8.56 -35.47
C GLU A 80 -4.55 9.38 -36.47
N SER A 81 -3.82 10.41 -36.02
CA SER A 81 -3.02 11.28 -36.88
C SER A 81 -1.85 10.55 -37.55
N THR A 82 -1.48 9.38 -37.04
CA THR A 82 -0.47 8.54 -37.67
C THR A 82 -0.95 8.02 -39.03
N TRP A 83 -2.26 7.77 -39.17
CA TRP A 83 -2.86 7.21 -40.39
C TRP A 83 -3.16 8.27 -41.46
N ASP A 84 -3.08 9.56 -41.10
CA ASP A 84 -3.19 10.67 -42.06
C ASP A 84 -1.97 10.77 -43.00
N SER A 85 -0.87 10.08 -42.67
CA SER A 85 0.34 10.04 -43.48
C SER A 85 0.18 9.13 -44.70
N ASP A 86 0.62 9.60 -45.87
CA ASP A 86 0.68 8.80 -47.10
C ASP A 86 1.57 7.54 -46.95
N ASP A 87 2.53 7.57 -46.02
CA ASP A 87 3.43 6.47 -45.71
C ASP A 87 2.88 5.52 -44.64
N ALA A 88 1.67 5.75 -44.13
CA ALA A 88 1.08 4.92 -43.07
C ALA A 88 0.79 3.49 -43.55
N PRO A 89 1.08 2.46 -42.73
CA PRO A 89 0.76 1.07 -43.06
C PRO A 89 -0.71 0.87 -43.39
N GLN A 90 -1.00 0.31 -44.57
CA GLN A 90 -2.37 0.02 -45.02
C GLN A 90 -2.75 -1.41 -44.62
N TYR A 91 -3.31 -1.56 -43.43
CA TYR A 91 -3.76 -2.87 -42.96
C TYR A 91 -5.01 -3.35 -43.71
N PRO A 92 -5.09 -4.63 -44.09
CA PRO A 92 -6.30 -5.20 -44.70
C PRO A 92 -7.55 -4.91 -43.85
N GLY A 93 -8.59 -4.39 -44.49
CA GLY A 93 -9.84 -4.03 -43.82
C GLY A 93 -9.88 -2.63 -43.20
N GLY A 94 -8.83 -1.81 -43.36
CA GLY A 94 -8.82 -0.41 -42.89
C GLY A 94 -8.59 -0.29 -41.37
N LEU A 95 -7.81 -1.21 -40.78
CA LEU A 95 -7.49 -1.19 -39.35
C LEU A 95 -6.59 -0.01 -39.00
N HIS A 96 -7.07 0.83 -38.08
CA HIS A 96 -6.28 1.82 -37.33
C HIS A 96 -6.17 1.38 -35.87
N TYR A 97 -5.12 1.81 -35.19
CA TYR A 97 -4.96 1.56 -33.74
C TYR A 97 -4.17 2.70 -33.09
N ALA A 98 -4.19 2.70 -31.76
CA ALA A 98 -3.42 3.62 -30.94
C ALA A 98 -2.61 2.82 -29.92
N ASP A 99 -1.36 3.23 -29.73
CA ASP A 99 -0.43 2.63 -28.78
C ASP A 99 0.25 3.73 -27.98
N ASP A 100 0.57 3.43 -26.74
CA ASP A 100 1.30 4.30 -25.84
C ASP A 100 2.35 3.55 -25.04
N LYS A 101 3.16 4.31 -24.33
CA LYS A 101 4.09 3.79 -23.33
C LYS A 101 4.01 4.63 -22.07
N ILE A 102 4.46 4.03 -20.96
CA ILE A 102 4.60 4.72 -19.68
C ILE A 102 6.03 4.59 -19.16
N ASN A 103 6.57 5.70 -18.66
CA ASN A 103 7.79 5.73 -17.85
C ASN A 103 7.39 6.15 -16.43
N ALA A 104 7.55 5.26 -15.45
CA ALA A 104 7.08 5.50 -14.08
C ALA A 104 7.97 4.79 -13.06
N PHE A 105 8.05 5.37 -11.86
CA PHE A 105 8.48 4.61 -10.69
C PHE A 105 7.45 3.51 -10.39
N LEU A 106 7.92 2.30 -10.06
CA LEU A 106 7.03 1.23 -9.62
C LEU A 106 6.36 1.56 -8.27
N GLN A 107 6.95 2.49 -7.52
CA GLN A 107 6.43 3.11 -6.31
C GLN A 107 5.91 4.54 -6.58
N GLY A 108 5.25 4.74 -7.71
CA GLY A 108 4.82 6.05 -8.21
C GLY A 108 3.30 6.28 -8.25
N SER A 109 2.51 5.32 -7.75
CA SER A 109 1.04 5.39 -7.70
C SER A 109 0.56 4.32 -6.70
N THR A 110 -0.73 3.98 -6.68
CA THR A 110 -1.23 2.88 -5.87
C THR A 110 -0.44 1.61 -6.15
N GLN A 111 0.22 1.09 -5.13
CA GLN A 111 1.33 0.14 -5.28
C GLN A 111 1.27 -0.93 -4.19
N TYR A 112 1.87 -2.09 -4.47
CA TYR A 112 2.38 -2.98 -3.44
C TYR A 112 3.89 -2.84 -3.33
N ASP A 113 4.37 -2.79 -2.10
CA ASP A 113 5.79 -2.89 -1.81
C ASP A 113 6.20 -4.36 -1.66
N ALA A 114 7.31 -4.70 -2.30
CA ALA A 114 7.91 -6.01 -2.11
C ALA A 114 8.51 -6.11 -0.70
N LEU A 115 8.55 -7.30 -0.11
CA LEU A 115 9.09 -7.48 1.25
C LEU A 115 10.61 -7.19 1.33
N GLY A 116 11.30 -7.10 0.18
CA GLY A 116 12.68 -6.61 0.07
C GLY A 116 12.83 -5.10 -0.16
N HIS A 117 11.75 -4.31 -0.15
CA HIS A 117 11.78 -2.88 -0.51
C HIS A 117 12.58 -2.01 0.47
N LEU A 118 12.42 -2.25 1.78
CA LEU A 118 12.96 -1.43 2.86
C LEU A 118 13.54 -2.33 3.96
N TRP A 119 14.72 -1.98 4.49
CA TRP A 119 15.42 -2.85 5.44
C TRP A 119 16.42 -2.13 6.34
N TYR A 120 16.87 -2.85 7.38
CA TYR A 120 17.97 -2.46 8.26
C TYR A 120 18.87 -3.66 8.62
N GLY A 121 20.02 -3.40 9.22
CA GLY A 121 20.91 -4.44 9.76
C GLY A 121 21.46 -5.41 8.70
N GLY A 122 21.53 -4.99 7.44
CA GLY A 122 22.04 -5.80 6.32
C GLY A 122 21.17 -7.00 5.94
N LYS A 123 19.92 -7.05 6.38
CA LYS A 123 18.99 -8.16 6.13
C LYS A 123 17.64 -7.67 5.67
N ILE A 124 17.08 -8.28 4.63
CA ILE A 124 15.70 -8.04 4.18
C ILE A 124 14.75 -9.10 4.79
N TRP A 125 13.51 -9.19 4.30
CA TRP A 125 12.55 -10.23 4.66
C TRP A 125 13.19 -11.62 4.77
N ASN A 126 12.67 -12.42 5.70
CA ASN A 126 13.10 -13.79 6.01
C ASN A 126 14.59 -13.95 6.37
N GLY A 127 15.31 -12.86 6.64
CA GLY A 127 16.73 -12.90 6.98
C GLY A 127 17.66 -13.08 5.78
N TYR A 128 17.15 -12.91 4.55
CA TYR A 128 18.00 -12.87 3.36
C TYR A 128 19.01 -11.72 3.46
N ASP A 129 20.20 -11.95 2.91
CA ASP A 129 21.24 -10.92 2.84
C ASP A 129 20.76 -9.75 1.96
N ALA A 130 20.87 -8.52 2.47
CA ALA A 130 20.51 -7.33 1.69
C ALA A 130 21.35 -7.15 0.42
N ARG A 131 22.48 -7.85 0.28
CA ARG A 131 23.23 -7.88 -0.99
C ARG A 131 22.46 -8.51 -2.14
N THR A 132 21.40 -9.27 -1.87
CA THR A 132 20.46 -9.79 -2.89
C THR A 132 19.68 -8.71 -3.62
N THR A 133 19.80 -7.45 -3.19
CA THR A 133 19.14 -6.28 -3.82
C THR A 133 19.99 -5.59 -4.89
N VAL A 134 21.24 -6.01 -5.10
CA VAL A 134 22.16 -5.35 -6.02
C VAL A 134 21.74 -5.60 -7.48
N GLY A 135 21.28 -4.54 -8.15
CA GLY A 135 20.82 -4.60 -9.55
C GLY A 135 19.44 -5.21 -9.75
N GLY A 136 18.66 -5.36 -8.67
CA GLY A 136 17.34 -5.98 -8.63
C GLY A 136 17.19 -6.86 -7.38
N LEU A 137 15.95 -7.16 -6.98
CA LEU A 137 15.65 -8.07 -5.87
C LEU A 137 15.70 -9.53 -6.33
N ASP A 138 16.82 -10.22 -6.06
CA ASP A 138 16.93 -11.68 -6.27
C ASP A 138 16.08 -12.48 -5.27
N LYS A 139 15.77 -11.86 -4.13
CA LYS A 139 14.95 -12.39 -3.04
C LYS A 139 13.95 -11.34 -2.58
N ALA A 140 12.78 -11.81 -2.17
CA ALA A 140 11.68 -11.01 -1.68
C ALA A 140 11.28 -9.88 -2.64
N SER A 141 11.28 -10.19 -3.95
CA SER A 141 10.77 -9.27 -4.98
C SER A 141 9.24 -9.21 -4.97
N VAL A 142 8.64 -8.32 -5.77
CA VAL A 142 7.18 -8.26 -5.91
C VAL A 142 6.60 -9.47 -6.64
N GLU A 143 7.44 -10.20 -7.39
CA GLU A 143 6.98 -11.29 -8.26
C GLU A 143 6.26 -12.42 -7.50
N PRO A 144 6.77 -12.96 -6.38
CA PRO A 144 6.04 -13.93 -5.56
C PRO A 144 4.67 -13.44 -5.08
N ILE A 145 4.57 -12.17 -4.64
CA ILE A 145 3.30 -11.56 -4.24
C ILE A 145 2.35 -11.48 -5.44
N ALA A 146 2.84 -11.03 -6.60
CA ALA A 146 2.07 -10.91 -7.84
C ALA A 146 1.62 -12.27 -8.43
N GLN A 147 2.39 -13.34 -8.24
CA GLN A 147 2.00 -14.69 -8.62
C GLN A 147 0.91 -15.26 -7.72
N ARG A 148 0.95 -14.90 -6.43
CA ARG A 148 0.01 -15.37 -5.41
C ARG A 148 -1.31 -14.60 -5.41
N GLY A 149 -1.26 -13.28 -5.54
CA GLY A 149 -2.39 -12.37 -5.29
C GLY A 149 -2.67 -12.15 -3.80
N VAL A 150 -3.49 -11.15 -3.50
CA VAL A 150 -3.93 -10.76 -2.15
C VAL A 150 -5.45 -10.74 -2.14
N VAL A 151 -6.06 -11.71 -1.47
CA VAL A 151 -7.52 -11.83 -1.40
C VAL A 151 -7.93 -12.25 -0.01
N GLY A 152 -8.88 -11.54 0.58
CA GLY A 152 -9.36 -11.80 1.93
C GLY A 152 -10.43 -10.81 2.37
N ARG A 153 -10.84 -10.88 3.63
CA ARG A 153 -11.73 -9.86 4.21
C ARG A 153 -10.94 -8.56 4.41
N GLY A 154 -11.43 -7.48 3.83
CA GLY A 154 -10.97 -6.13 4.07
C GLY A 154 -11.86 -5.39 5.06
N VAL A 155 -11.25 -4.51 5.86
CA VAL A 155 -11.95 -3.59 6.75
C VAL A 155 -11.47 -2.16 6.50
N LEU A 156 -12.39 -1.26 6.19
CA LEU A 156 -12.10 0.17 6.10
C LEU A 156 -12.10 0.78 7.51
N LEU A 157 -11.06 1.53 7.85
CA LEU A 157 -10.91 2.29 9.08
C LEU A 157 -10.78 3.77 8.69
N ASP A 158 -11.87 4.51 8.78
CA ASP A 158 -11.95 5.92 8.35
C ASP A 158 -11.51 6.84 9.49
N MET A 159 -10.20 6.96 9.67
CA MET A 159 -9.60 7.75 10.74
C MET A 159 -9.92 9.24 10.61
N ALA A 160 -10.01 9.76 9.39
CA ALA A 160 -10.40 11.16 9.17
C ALA A 160 -11.81 11.44 9.71
N ARG A 161 -12.81 10.63 9.32
CA ARG A 161 -14.19 10.81 9.82
C ARG A 161 -14.33 10.48 11.29
N PHE A 162 -13.64 9.44 11.77
CA PHE A 162 -13.62 9.10 13.19
C PHE A 162 -13.12 10.27 14.06
N ARG A 163 -12.14 11.04 13.56
CA ARG A 163 -11.64 12.26 14.22
C ARG A 163 -12.44 13.52 13.90
N GLY A 164 -13.54 13.42 13.15
CA GLY A 164 -14.38 14.55 12.77
C GLY A 164 -13.71 15.53 11.81
N LYS A 165 -12.77 15.06 10.99
CA LYS A 165 -11.98 15.86 10.05
C LYS A 165 -12.27 15.48 8.60
N ALA A 166 -12.05 16.42 7.69
CA ALA A 166 -12.06 16.13 6.25
C ALA A 166 -10.83 15.30 5.84
N SER A 167 -9.66 15.66 6.38
CA SER A 167 -8.39 14.96 6.25
C SER A 167 -7.60 15.10 7.56
N LEU A 168 -6.72 14.16 7.87
CA LEU A 168 -5.79 14.31 8.99
C LEU A 168 -4.70 15.35 8.70
N ASP A 169 -4.15 15.94 9.76
CA ASP A 169 -3.10 16.96 9.67
C ASP A 169 -1.71 16.34 9.45
N LYS A 170 -0.76 17.13 8.92
CA LYS A 170 0.65 16.71 8.79
C LYS A 170 1.20 16.20 10.13
N GLY A 171 1.82 15.02 10.11
CA GLY A 171 2.41 14.38 11.30
C GLY A 171 1.41 13.97 12.38
N GLU A 172 0.09 14.00 12.10
CA GLU A 172 -0.90 13.55 13.05
C GLU A 172 -0.82 12.03 13.22
N THR A 173 -0.62 11.59 14.45
CA THR A 173 -0.41 10.18 14.78
C THR A 173 -1.67 9.51 15.32
N PHE A 174 -1.77 8.20 15.08
CA PHE A 174 -2.72 7.31 15.71
C PHE A 174 -2.07 5.95 16.01
N THR A 175 -2.69 5.17 16.88
CA THR A 175 -2.19 3.89 17.38
C THR A 175 -3.13 2.75 16.98
N HIS A 176 -2.76 1.51 17.28
CA HIS A 176 -3.67 0.36 17.13
C HIS A 176 -4.92 0.48 18.03
N GLU A 177 -4.84 1.15 19.18
CA GLU A 177 -6.00 1.41 20.05
C GLU A 177 -6.99 2.37 19.37
N ASP A 178 -6.49 3.40 18.67
CA ASP A 178 -7.32 4.28 17.86
C ASP A 178 -8.02 3.53 16.72
N LEU A 179 -7.31 2.59 16.07
CA LEU A 179 -7.91 1.74 15.02
C LEU A 179 -9.05 0.87 15.57
N LEU A 180 -8.88 0.29 16.76
CA LEU A 180 -9.91 -0.51 17.42
C LEU A 180 -11.13 0.35 17.80
N ALA A 181 -10.90 1.55 18.35
CA ALA A 181 -11.97 2.49 18.68
C ALA A 181 -12.70 2.99 17.43
N CYS A 182 -11.98 3.20 16.33
CA CYS A 182 -12.54 3.57 15.03
C CYS A 182 -13.47 2.45 14.50
N ALA A 183 -13.02 1.20 14.53
CA ALA A 183 -13.85 0.05 14.14
C ALA A 183 -15.12 -0.06 15.00
N GLU A 184 -15.00 0.11 16.32
CA GLU A 184 -16.14 0.10 17.24
C GLU A 184 -17.15 1.20 16.90
N ALA A 185 -16.68 2.43 16.67
CA ALA A 185 -17.52 3.56 16.28
C ALA A 185 -18.21 3.35 14.92
N GLN A 186 -17.56 2.61 14.01
CA GLN A 186 -18.11 2.21 12.72
C GLN A 186 -19.03 0.97 12.80
N GLY A 187 -19.19 0.37 13.98
CA GLY A 187 -20.10 -0.76 14.20
C GLY A 187 -19.56 -2.11 13.72
N HIS A 188 -18.25 -2.29 13.63
CA HIS A 188 -17.62 -3.58 13.31
C HIS A 188 -16.38 -3.86 14.17
N THR A 189 -15.78 -5.03 13.98
CA THR A 189 -14.52 -5.43 14.61
C THR A 189 -13.40 -5.51 13.57
N ILE A 190 -12.16 -5.45 14.08
CA ILE A 190 -10.98 -5.92 13.35
C ILE A 190 -10.75 -7.36 13.78
N ASP A 191 -10.86 -8.30 12.85
CA ASP A 191 -10.68 -9.72 13.14
C ASP A 191 -9.30 -10.21 12.67
N LYS A 192 -8.89 -11.34 13.24
CA LYS A 192 -7.61 -11.96 12.91
C LYS A 192 -7.51 -12.19 11.40
N ARG A 193 -6.39 -11.79 10.77
CA ARG A 193 -6.10 -11.92 9.32
C ARG A 193 -6.89 -10.99 8.40
N ASP A 194 -7.53 -9.95 8.93
CA ASP A 194 -8.14 -8.92 8.09
C ASP A 194 -7.09 -8.09 7.36
N VAL A 195 -7.38 -7.73 6.11
CA VAL A 195 -6.67 -6.66 5.38
C VAL A 195 -7.14 -5.33 5.94
N LEU A 196 -6.23 -4.55 6.51
CA LEU A 196 -6.55 -3.23 7.05
C LEU A 196 -6.47 -2.20 5.93
N VAL A 197 -7.55 -1.44 5.73
CA VAL A 197 -7.60 -0.32 4.77
C VAL A 197 -7.85 0.95 5.56
N VAL A 198 -6.85 1.82 5.71
CA VAL A 198 -6.93 3.00 6.57
C VAL A 198 -7.05 4.26 5.72
N ARG A 199 -8.13 5.01 5.94
CA ARG A 199 -8.36 6.31 5.30
C ARG A 199 -7.95 7.45 6.24
N THR A 200 -6.96 8.23 5.81
CA THR A 200 -6.52 9.48 6.43
C THR A 200 -6.99 10.71 5.64
N ASN A 201 -7.35 10.47 4.38
CA ASN A 201 -7.63 11.43 3.32
C ASN A 201 -6.53 12.50 3.14
N PHE A 202 -5.30 12.18 3.52
CA PHE A 202 -4.19 13.14 3.49
C PHE A 202 -3.84 13.58 2.06
N LEU A 203 -3.90 12.66 1.10
CA LEU A 203 -3.58 12.94 -0.30
C LEU A 203 -4.56 13.89 -0.99
N GLN A 204 -5.73 14.18 -0.42
CA GLN A 204 -6.57 15.29 -0.91
C GLN A 204 -5.80 16.62 -0.85
N GLN A 205 -4.99 16.84 0.20
CA GLN A 205 -4.22 18.07 0.38
C GLN A 205 -3.19 18.29 -0.73
N PHE A 206 -2.68 17.23 -1.36
CA PHE A 206 -1.78 17.34 -2.50
C PHE A 206 -2.42 18.11 -3.66
N PHE A 207 -3.68 17.80 -3.97
CA PHE A 207 -4.41 18.45 -5.07
C PHE A 207 -4.84 19.88 -4.75
N GLU A 208 -5.02 20.19 -3.47
CA GLU A 208 -5.42 21.53 -3.00
C GLU A 208 -4.22 22.48 -2.87
N GLN A 209 -3.08 21.96 -2.40
CA GLN A 209 -1.90 22.77 -2.07
C GLN A 209 -0.83 22.77 -3.17
N GLY A 210 -0.83 21.79 -4.07
CA GLY A 210 0.21 21.63 -5.09
C GLY A 210 1.60 21.49 -4.44
N PRO A 211 2.64 22.21 -4.91
CA PRO A 211 4.00 22.09 -4.38
C PRO A 211 4.13 22.32 -2.86
N ALA A 212 3.27 23.16 -2.27
CA ALA A 212 3.30 23.46 -0.83
C ALA A 212 2.95 22.23 0.04
N PHE A 213 2.31 21.21 -0.54
CA PHE A 213 2.07 19.93 0.13
C PHE A 213 3.36 19.34 0.72
N TYR A 214 4.48 19.45 -0.01
CA TYR A 214 5.77 18.88 0.38
C TYR A 214 6.57 19.74 1.37
N GLU A 215 6.15 20.98 1.64
CA GLU A 215 6.81 21.82 2.64
C GLU A 215 6.63 21.20 4.04
N GLY A 216 7.75 20.85 4.69
CA GLY A 216 7.72 20.15 5.97
C GLY A 216 7.04 18.78 5.88
N PHE A 217 7.24 18.06 4.76
CA PHE A 217 6.65 16.75 4.50
C PHE A 217 6.79 15.79 5.69
N ASN A 218 5.65 15.44 6.27
CA ASN A 218 5.49 14.42 7.30
C ASN A 218 4.03 13.97 7.25
N GLU A 219 3.77 12.79 6.73
CA GLU A 219 2.41 12.27 6.59
C GLU A 219 1.81 11.90 7.95
N PRO A 220 0.48 11.98 8.11
CA PRO A 220 -0.20 11.34 9.22
C PRO A 220 -0.14 9.82 9.08
N GLY A 221 -0.24 9.10 10.20
CA GLY A 221 -0.24 7.65 10.15
C GLY A 221 -0.10 6.98 11.50
N LEU A 222 0.05 5.65 11.45
CA LEU A 222 0.39 4.86 12.62
C LEU A 222 1.74 5.31 13.18
N VAL A 223 1.83 5.48 14.49
CA VAL A 223 3.09 5.72 15.21
C VAL A 223 3.64 4.43 15.79
N TYR A 224 4.96 4.26 15.78
CA TYR A 224 5.54 3.02 16.29
C TYR A 224 5.36 2.89 17.81
N SER A 225 4.93 1.71 18.22
CA SER A 225 5.09 1.21 19.58
C SER A 225 5.32 -0.31 19.57
N PRO A 226 6.03 -0.87 20.56
CA PRO A 226 6.16 -2.31 20.72
C PRO A 226 4.80 -3.03 20.79
N GLU A 227 3.80 -2.39 21.41
CA GLU A 227 2.44 -2.91 21.56
C GLU A 227 1.74 -3.02 20.20
N LEU A 228 1.87 -2.02 19.33
CA LEU A 228 1.33 -2.06 17.97
C LEU A 228 1.92 -3.22 17.18
N VAL A 229 3.25 -3.40 17.22
CA VAL A 229 3.92 -4.49 16.48
C VAL A 229 3.47 -5.86 17.01
N ARG A 230 3.33 -6.01 18.33
CA ARG A 230 2.76 -7.23 18.93
C ARG A 230 1.32 -7.45 18.50
N TRP A 231 0.50 -6.40 18.46
CA TRP A 231 -0.88 -6.50 17.99
C TRP A 231 -0.96 -6.96 16.53
N PHE A 232 -0.12 -6.43 15.63
CA PHE A 232 -0.01 -6.92 14.25
C PHE A 232 0.36 -8.40 14.17
N GLN A 233 1.30 -8.84 15.02
CA GLN A 233 1.70 -10.24 15.11
C GLN A 233 0.56 -11.14 15.62
N ASP A 234 -0.11 -10.75 16.70
CA ASP A 234 -1.16 -11.53 17.36
C ASP A 234 -2.42 -11.62 16.48
N MET A 235 -2.74 -10.53 15.78
CA MET A 235 -3.84 -10.45 14.83
C MET A 235 -3.52 -11.08 13.48
N GLU A 236 -2.27 -11.51 13.25
CA GLU A 236 -1.82 -12.09 11.98
C GLU A 236 -2.20 -11.21 10.77
N ILE A 237 -2.08 -9.89 10.92
CA ILE A 237 -2.48 -8.93 9.88
C ILE A 237 -1.57 -9.11 8.65
N PRO A 238 -2.12 -9.43 7.47
CA PRO A 238 -1.32 -9.79 6.30
C PRO A 238 -0.98 -8.60 5.40
N ASN A 239 -1.81 -7.55 5.43
CA ASN A 239 -1.68 -6.38 4.57
C ASN A 239 -2.23 -5.13 5.27
N LEU A 240 -1.47 -4.03 5.17
CA LEU A 240 -1.87 -2.69 5.56
C LEU A 240 -1.93 -1.83 4.28
N ALA A 241 -3.11 -1.33 3.96
CA ALA A 241 -3.36 -0.42 2.86
C ALA A 241 -3.73 0.97 3.39
N THR A 242 -3.14 2.03 2.86
CA THR A 242 -3.52 3.41 3.20
C THR A 242 -3.61 4.31 1.98
N ASP A 243 -4.26 5.45 2.16
CA ASP A 243 -4.26 6.58 1.23
C ASP A 243 -3.13 7.59 1.52
N THR A 244 -2.00 7.11 2.03
CA THR A 244 -0.77 7.90 2.24
C THR A 244 0.37 7.34 1.39
N ILE A 245 1.44 8.11 1.21
CA ILE A 245 2.64 7.72 0.46
C ILE A 245 3.50 6.71 1.22
N ALA A 246 3.35 6.59 2.54
CA ALA A 246 4.22 5.77 3.39
C ALA A 246 3.53 4.85 4.43
N ASN A 247 2.20 4.66 4.40
CA ASN A 247 1.43 3.86 5.40
C ASN A 247 1.52 4.24 6.90
N GLU A 248 2.52 5.00 7.32
CA GLU A 248 2.83 5.37 8.71
C GLU A 248 3.19 6.86 8.80
N VAL A 249 3.29 7.38 10.03
CA VAL A 249 3.86 8.71 10.23
C VAL A 249 5.30 8.73 9.69
N THR A 250 5.61 9.66 8.78
CA THR A 250 6.87 9.59 8.02
C THR A 250 8.10 9.62 8.91
N THR A 251 8.11 10.50 9.91
CA THR A 251 9.13 10.55 10.97
C THR A 251 8.46 10.36 12.31
N ASP A 252 8.85 9.30 13.02
CA ASP A 252 8.28 9.01 14.32
C ASP A 252 8.65 10.12 15.34
N PRO A 253 7.67 10.79 15.97
CA PRO A 253 7.95 11.91 16.87
C PRO A 253 8.61 11.49 18.19
N ASN A 254 8.53 10.21 18.57
CA ASN A 254 9.05 9.70 19.84
C ASN A 254 10.53 9.31 19.75
N ASN A 255 11.01 8.93 18.56
CA ASN A 255 12.38 8.46 18.36
C ASN A 255 13.14 9.17 17.22
N GLY A 256 12.46 9.90 16.34
CA GLY A 256 13.06 10.66 15.25
C GLY A 256 13.50 9.83 14.03
N VAL A 257 13.28 8.51 14.05
CA VAL A 257 13.58 7.61 12.94
C VAL A 257 12.45 7.68 11.92
N ALA A 258 12.81 7.66 10.63
CA ALA A 258 11.84 7.58 9.55
C ALA A 258 11.45 6.12 9.25
N LEU A 259 10.17 5.90 8.96
CA LEU A 259 9.65 4.62 8.46
C LEU A 259 9.95 3.41 9.37
N VAL A 260 9.65 3.55 10.66
CA VAL A 260 9.93 2.50 11.66
C VAL A 260 9.02 1.28 11.43
N LEU A 261 7.75 1.49 11.08
CA LEU A 261 6.77 0.43 10.86
C LEU A 261 6.99 -0.34 9.55
N HIS A 262 7.57 0.25 8.51
CA HIS A 262 8.06 -0.51 7.37
C HIS A 262 9.05 -1.59 7.81
N ASN A 263 9.97 -1.24 8.72
CA ASN A 263 10.94 -2.20 9.22
C ASN A 263 10.31 -3.19 10.22
N ALA A 264 9.48 -2.69 11.13
CA ALA A 264 8.87 -3.52 12.16
C ALA A 264 7.75 -4.44 11.64
N LEU A 265 7.01 -4.05 10.61
CA LEU A 265 5.87 -4.80 10.07
C LEU A 265 6.25 -5.52 8.77
N MET A 266 6.75 -4.80 7.76
CA MET A 266 7.06 -5.42 6.46
C MET A 266 8.29 -6.32 6.53
N ARG A 267 9.43 -5.81 6.97
CA ARG A 267 10.67 -6.60 7.04
C ARG A 267 10.63 -7.69 8.11
N ASN A 268 10.14 -7.38 9.32
CA ASN A 268 10.19 -8.33 10.44
C ASN A 268 9.01 -9.32 10.42
N LEU A 269 7.79 -8.85 10.18
CA LEU A 269 6.58 -9.69 10.24
C LEU A 269 6.09 -10.17 8.88
N GLY A 270 6.58 -9.59 7.78
CA GLY A 270 6.17 -9.95 6.42
C GLY A 270 4.84 -9.33 6.02
N VAL A 271 4.42 -8.26 6.69
CA VAL A 271 3.18 -7.54 6.37
C VAL A 271 3.39 -6.79 5.06
N THR A 272 2.56 -7.07 4.07
CA THR A 272 2.63 -6.33 2.81
C THR A 272 2.02 -4.95 2.95
N LEU A 273 2.64 -3.98 2.29
CA LEU A 273 2.25 -2.58 2.35
C LEU A 273 1.64 -2.15 1.02
N THR A 274 0.49 -1.48 1.10
CA THR A 274 -0.20 -0.92 -0.06
C THR A 274 -0.40 0.57 0.15
N GLU A 275 0.22 1.38 -0.68
CA GLU A 275 0.28 2.83 -0.50
C GLU A 275 -0.56 3.54 -1.55
N ILE A 276 -0.85 4.82 -1.32
CA ILE A 276 -1.44 5.73 -2.31
C ILE A 276 -2.79 5.19 -2.82
N CYS A 277 -3.60 4.55 -1.97
CA CYS A 277 -4.95 4.13 -2.37
C CYS A 277 -5.86 5.34 -2.54
N ASP A 278 -6.80 5.27 -3.49
CA ASP A 278 -7.97 6.15 -3.53
C ASP A 278 -9.13 5.48 -2.77
N LEU A 279 -9.48 6.05 -1.61
CA LEU A 279 -10.46 5.48 -0.70
C LEU A 279 -11.76 6.27 -0.64
N GLU A 280 -11.88 7.38 -1.37
CA GLU A 280 -12.99 8.34 -1.20
C GLU A 280 -14.34 7.71 -1.52
N THR A 281 -14.47 7.07 -2.69
CA THR A 281 -15.75 6.51 -3.14
C THR A 281 -16.17 5.31 -2.27
N LEU A 282 -15.22 4.48 -1.85
CA LEU A 282 -15.49 3.38 -0.91
C LEU A 282 -15.96 3.93 0.44
N ALA A 283 -15.26 4.93 0.97
CA ALA A 283 -15.58 5.52 2.25
C ALA A 283 -16.94 6.22 2.25
N ASP A 284 -17.30 6.93 1.18
CA ASP A 284 -18.64 7.51 1.01
C ASP A 284 -19.73 6.44 1.02
N SER A 285 -19.52 5.33 0.29
CA SER A 285 -20.44 4.19 0.29
C SER A 285 -20.59 3.58 1.70
N CYS A 286 -19.49 3.33 2.39
CA CYS A 286 -19.51 2.77 3.75
C CYS A 286 -20.20 3.70 4.76
N ALA A 287 -20.01 5.02 4.64
CA ALA A 287 -20.69 5.99 5.48
C ALA A 287 -22.20 6.05 5.21
N ALA A 288 -22.62 5.84 3.97
CA ALA A 288 -24.03 5.86 3.58
C ALA A 288 -24.82 4.63 4.07
N ASP A 289 -24.19 3.44 4.08
CA ASP A 289 -24.88 2.18 4.42
C ASP A 289 -24.43 1.53 5.74
N GLY A 290 -23.41 2.07 6.40
CA GLY A 290 -22.85 1.53 7.64
C GLY A 290 -22.04 0.24 7.47
N ARG A 291 -21.65 -0.14 6.24
CA ARG A 291 -20.94 -1.39 5.95
C ARG A 291 -19.49 -1.12 5.57
N TYR A 292 -18.59 -1.30 6.53
CA TYR A 292 -17.14 -1.04 6.39
C TYR A 292 -16.31 -2.32 6.17
N THR A 293 -16.96 -3.45 5.92
CA THR A 293 -16.32 -4.75 5.68
C THR A 293 -16.68 -5.24 4.27
N PHE A 294 -15.72 -5.83 3.58
CA PHE A 294 -15.84 -6.20 2.17
C PHE A 294 -14.86 -7.33 1.80
N LEU A 295 -15.03 -7.91 0.62
CA LEU A 295 -13.96 -8.69 -0.01
C LEU A 295 -12.92 -7.72 -0.57
N TYR A 296 -11.67 -7.83 -0.11
CA TYR A 296 -10.53 -7.18 -0.72
C TYR A 296 -9.87 -8.14 -1.72
N ALA A 297 -9.57 -7.66 -2.93
CA ALA A 297 -8.84 -8.42 -3.93
C ALA A 297 -7.84 -7.54 -4.68
N ALA A 298 -6.59 -7.96 -4.77
CA ALA A 298 -5.55 -7.25 -5.48
C ALA A 298 -4.51 -8.20 -6.06
N ALA A 299 -3.89 -7.79 -7.16
CA ALA A 299 -2.77 -8.49 -7.77
C ALA A 299 -1.80 -7.45 -8.38
N PRO A 300 -0.64 -7.19 -7.76
CA PRO A 300 0.37 -6.32 -8.37
C PRO A 300 0.88 -6.89 -9.70
N LEU A 301 1.48 -6.06 -10.55
CA LEU A 301 2.06 -6.55 -11.81
C LEU A 301 3.25 -7.48 -11.54
N LYS A 302 3.40 -8.48 -12.40
CA LYS A 302 4.52 -9.43 -12.36
C LYS A 302 5.76 -8.78 -13.00
N VAL A 303 6.49 -8.00 -12.21
CA VAL A 303 7.72 -7.33 -12.65
C VAL A 303 8.94 -8.05 -12.07
N HIS A 304 9.77 -8.58 -12.96
CA HIS A 304 10.94 -9.38 -12.59
C HIS A 304 11.92 -8.61 -11.71
N ARG A 305 12.28 -9.19 -10.56
CA ARG A 305 13.25 -8.62 -9.58
C ARG A 305 12.91 -7.20 -9.10
N ALA A 306 11.64 -6.80 -9.19
CA ALA A 306 11.21 -5.46 -8.81
C ALA A 306 10.97 -5.31 -7.30
N THR A 307 11.16 -4.08 -6.82
CA THR A 307 10.98 -3.65 -5.42
C THR A 307 9.53 -3.38 -5.03
N GLY A 308 8.61 -3.46 -5.97
CA GLY A 308 7.19 -3.21 -5.81
C GLY A 308 6.54 -3.14 -7.18
N SER A 309 5.25 -2.83 -7.21
CA SER A 309 4.54 -2.68 -8.48
C SER A 309 3.23 -1.91 -8.31
N PRO A 310 2.81 -1.14 -9.32
CA PRO A 310 1.44 -0.61 -9.38
C PRO A 310 0.40 -1.73 -9.30
N VAL A 311 -0.74 -1.41 -8.70
CA VAL A 311 -1.87 -2.33 -8.52
C VAL A 311 -3.18 -1.54 -8.58
N ASN A 312 -4.26 -2.19 -9.03
CA ASN A 312 -5.61 -1.68 -8.83
C ASN A 312 -6.38 -2.59 -7.87
N PRO A 313 -6.34 -2.32 -6.55
CA PRO A 313 -7.08 -3.11 -5.59
C PRO A 313 -8.58 -2.92 -5.78
N LEU A 314 -9.33 -3.97 -5.49
CA LEU A 314 -10.79 -3.98 -5.52
C LEU A 314 -11.32 -4.18 -4.10
N ALA A 315 -12.28 -3.36 -3.71
CA ALA A 315 -13.19 -3.64 -2.60
C ALA A 315 -14.55 -4.02 -3.17
N ILE A 316 -15.12 -5.15 -2.73
CA ILE A 316 -16.39 -5.67 -3.23
C ILE A 316 -17.35 -5.87 -2.05
N LYS A 317 -18.46 -5.13 -2.05
CA LYS A 317 -19.48 -5.10 -0.97
C LYS A 317 -20.71 -5.94 -1.29
#